data_AF-A0A0N4VUQ7-F1
#
_entry.id   AF-A0A0N4VUQ7-F1
#
_cell.length_a   1.000
_cell.length_b   1.000
_cell.length_c   1.000
_cell.angle_alpha   90.00
_cell.angle_beta   90.00
_cell.angle_gamma   90.00
#
_symmetry.space_group_name_H-M   'P 1'
#
loop_
_entity.id
_entity.type
_entity.pdbx_description
1 polymer ?
#
loop_
_entity_poly.entity_id
_entity_poly.type
_entity_poly.pdbx_seq_one_letter_code
_entity_poly.pdbx_strand_id
1 'polypeptide(L)'
;LSVLLESLLVSATQQQKCVLSNKGIYRKFSIWDTVSNISWVLVNSEPLMEFEGPTLRKIIDIGGIGVHEPKPLDEEWNRILNLRKQTILISFGTVAQSKFMPESMKKAIINVVNFPNITFIWKYEEPNDAMFKGIDNLIASEWTPQSCLLADKRLTLFITHGGAGSMMESALRAKPLIVVPLFGDQTRNAKLMEKFGFGEVYGHTHLDKVRNFRYQTAATRMSRLLARRPFSPGEKLVKTVELAAEFGNLPELRAAGRNLGYIAYYNLDLLLIIAAFSVIFTVFLLCIIHRVFVRFFITVKVKVQ
;
A
#
# COMPACT_ATOMS: atom_id res chain seq x y z
N LEU A 1 -9.87 -18.09 -12.62
CA LEU A 1 -10.34 -16.83 -12.00
C LEU A 1 -9.49 -15.62 -12.35
N SER A 2 -8.15 -15.65 -12.29
CA SER A 2 -7.29 -14.53 -12.75
C SER A 2 -7.45 -14.22 -14.24
N VAL A 3 -7.49 -15.25 -15.09
CA VAL A 3 -7.80 -15.12 -16.53
C VAL A 3 -9.21 -14.56 -16.74
N LEU A 4 -10.18 -14.88 -15.85
CA LEU A 4 -11.54 -14.37 -15.87
C LEU A 4 -11.64 -12.91 -15.41
N LEU A 5 -10.80 -12.50 -14.46
CA LEU A 5 -10.70 -11.13 -13.93
C LEU A 5 -9.94 -10.20 -14.89
N GLU A 6 -8.85 -10.69 -15.51
CA GLU A 6 -8.19 -9.98 -16.61
C GLU A 6 -9.12 -9.91 -17.82
N SER A 7 -9.82 -10.99 -18.18
CA SER A 7 -10.81 -10.92 -19.25
C SER A 7 -12.06 -10.11 -18.88
N LEU A 8 -12.44 -9.94 -17.61
CA LEU A 8 -13.52 -9.03 -17.18
C LEU A 8 -13.07 -7.56 -17.15
N LEU A 9 -11.86 -7.26 -16.70
CA LEU A 9 -11.31 -5.89 -16.72
C LEU A 9 -10.95 -5.46 -18.14
N VAL A 10 -10.35 -6.36 -18.93
CA VAL A 10 -10.12 -6.17 -20.36
C VAL A 10 -11.46 -6.14 -21.08
N SER A 11 -12.43 -7.04 -20.84
CA SER A 11 -13.75 -6.95 -21.47
C SER A 11 -14.48 -5.68 -21.09
N ALA A 12 -14.46 -5.23 -19.83
CA ALA A 12 -15.09 -3.95 -19.45
C ALA A 12 -14.44 -2.75 -20.16
N THR A 13 -13.11 -2.70 -20.26
CA THR A 13 -12.40 -1.64 -20.99
C THR A 13 -12.48 -1.78 -22.51
N GLN A 14 -12.54 -2.99 -23.05
CA GLN A 14 -12.64 -3.32 -24.47
C GLN A 14 -14.08 -3.13 -24.97
N GLN A 15 -15.08 -3.48 -24.16
CA GLN A 15 -16.51 -3.27 -24.43
C GLN A 15 -16.84 -1.78 -24.34
N GLN A 16 -16.21 -1.04 -23.41
CA GLN A 16 -16.27 0.42 -23.39
C GLN A 16 -15.58 1.01 -24.65
N LYS A 17 -14.40 0.52 -25.06
CA LYS A 17 -13.76 0.94 -26.33
C LYS A 17 -14.55 0.55 -27.59
N CYS A 18 -15.20 -0.62 -27.62
CA CYS A 18 -15.90 -1.17 -28.79
C CYS A 18 -17.26 -0.47 -29.01
N VAL A 19 -17.99 -0.19 -27.92
CA VAL A 19 -19.20 0.65 -27.95
C VAL A 19 -18.86 2.08 -28.42
N LEU A 20 -17.65 2.58 -28.12
CA LEU A 20 -17.18 3.91 -28.53
C LEU A 20 -16.65 3.95 -29.97
N SER A 21 -16.04 2.86 -30.47
CA SER A 21 -15.53 2.75 -31.84
C SER A 21 -16.64 2.65 -32.89
N ASN A 22 -17.70 1.87 -32.61
CA ASN A 22 -18.77 1.61 -33.58
C ASN A 22 -19.75 2.77 -33.82
N LYS A 23 -19.60 3.91 -33.11
CA LYS A 23 -20.49 5.08 -33.27
C LYS A 23 -19.84 6.30 -33.92
N GLY A 24 -18.56 6.26 -34.31
CA GLY A 24 -17.88 7.43 -34.90
C GLY A 24 -17.79 8.65 -33.96
N ILE A 25 -18.09 8.46 -32.68
CA ILE A 25 -18.11 9.52 -31.66
C ILE A 25 -16.84 9.38 -30.82
N TYR A 26 -15.75 9.98 -31.29
CA TYR A 26 -14.66 10.38 -30.40
C TYR A 26 -15.13 11.59 -29.58
N ARG A 27 -16.12 11.39 -28.69
CA ARG A 27 -16.38 12.39 -27.66
C ARG A 27 -15.14 12.44 -26.78
N LYS A 28 -14.61 13.64 -26.58
CA LYS A 28 -13.50 13.93 -25.68
C LYS A 28 -13.97 13.67 -24.24
N PHE A 29 -14.04 12.41 -23.82
CA PHE A 29 -14.43 12.07 -22.46
C PHE A 29 -13.29 12.44 -21.52
N SER A 30 -13.57 13.35 -20.59
CA SER A 30 -12.66 13.61 -19.48
C SER A 30 -12.57 12.35 -18.62
N ILE A 31 -11.35 11.86 -18.39
CA ILE A 31 -11.09 10.74 -17.48
C ILE A 31 -11.63 11.08 -16.09
N TRP A 32 -11.47 12.33 -15.66
CA TRP A 32 -11.95 12.80 -14.37
C TRP A 32 -13.47 12.77 -14.26
N ASP A 33 -14.19 13.15 -15.30
CA ASP A 33 -15.67 13.08 -15.31
C ASP A 33 -16.15 11.63 -15.30
N THR A 34 -15.45 10.76 -16.03
CA THR A 34 -15.74 9.32 -16.06
C THR A 34 -15.54 8.72 -14.67
N VAL A 35 -14.36 8.87 -14.07
CA VAL A 35 -14.02 8.36 -12.74
C VAL A 35 -14.95 8.93 -11.65
N SER A 36 -15.35 10.20 -11.79
CA SER A 36 -16.29 10.85 -10.88
C SER A 36 -17.66 10.18 -10.92
N ASN A 37 -18.14 9.82 -12.12
CA ASN A 37 -19.47 9.26 -12.33
C ASN A 37 -19.58 7.75 -12.10
N ILE A 38 -18.46 7.03 -11.93
CA ILE A 38 -18.48 5.60 -11.59
C ILE A 38 -19.18 5.36 -10.24
N SER A 39 -20.11 4.39 -10.22
CA SER A 39 -20.89 3.99 -9.04
C SER A 39 -20.15 3.03 -8.10
N TRP A 40 -19.25 2.19 -8.63
CA TRP A 40 -18.44 1.24 -7.86
C TRP A 40 -17.00 1.24 -8.36
N VAL A 41 -16.04 1.37 -7.44
CA VAL A 41 -14.61 1.35 -7.73
C VAL A 41 -13.99 0.19 -6.95
N LEU A 42 -13.59 -0.85 -7.66
CA LEU A 42 -12.90 -2.00 -7.07
C LEU A 42 -11.41 -1.67 -6.98
N VAL A 43 -10.82 -1.76 -5.79
CA VAL A 43 -9.41 -1.44 -5.56
C VAL A 43 -8.72 -2.63 -4.92
N ASN A 44 -7.54 -2.99 -5.42
CA ASN A 44 -6.71 -4.06 -4.86
C ASN A 44 -5.89 -3.54 -3.64
N SER A 45 -6.60 -2.99 -2.66
CA SER A 45 -6.10 -2.53 -1.36
C SER A 45 -6.76 -3.32 -0.24
N GLU A 46 -6.12 -3.36 0.93
CA GLU A 46 -6.65 -4.03 2.12
C GLU A 46 -6.64 -3.05 3.29
N PRO A 47 -7.80 -2.58 3.76
CA PRO A 47 -7.91 -1.59 4.83
C PRO A 47 -7.20 -1.99 6.12
N LEU A 48 -7.11 -3.29 6.41
CA LEU A 48 -6.38 -3.81 7.58
C LEU A 48 -4.86 -3.66 7.45
N MET A 49 -4.36 -3.38 6.25
CA MET A 49 -2.95 -3.21 5.91
C MET A 49 -2.71 -1.86 5.21
N GLU A 50 -3.44 -0.81 5.60
CA GLU A 50 -3.37 0.51 4.96
C GLU A 50 -3.20 1.65 5.99
N PHE A 51 -2.79 2.83 5.51
CA PHE A 51 -2.81 4.05 6.31
C PHE A 51 -4.26 4.49 6.58
N GLU A 52 -4.49 5.09 7.76
CA GLU A 52 -5.79 5.63 8.09
C GLU A 52 -6.12 6.79 7.14
N GLY A 53 -7.34 6.79 6.58
CA GLY A 53 -7.77 7.88 5.71
C GLY A 53 -9.26 7.81 5.38
N PRO A 54 -9.87 8.94 5.01
CA PRO A 54 -11.25 8.96 4.54
C PRO A 54 -11.36 8.22 3.21
N THR A 55 -12.41 7.42 3.06
CA THR A 55 -12.75 6.74 1.81
C THR A 55 -14.22 6.97 1.45
N LEU A 56 -14.57 6.75 0.19
CA LEU A 56 -15.95 6.81 -0.27
C LEU A 56 -16.60 5.43 -0.20
N ARG A 57 -17.90 5.38 0.12
CA ARG A 57 -18.67 4.12 0.14
C ARG A 57 -18.68 3.35 -1.19
N LYS A 58 -18.43 4.05 -2.30
CA LYS A 58 -18.30 3.44 -3.64
C LYS A 58 -16.98 2.68 -3.85
N ILE A 59 -15.98 2.89 -3.00
CA ILE A 59 -14.69 2.21 -3.09
C ILE A 59 -14.80 0.90 -2.32
N ILE A 60 -14.59 -0.20 -3.02
CA ILE A 60 -14.66 -1.55 -2.48
C ILE A 60 -13.29 -2.19 -2.56
N ASP A 61 -12.70 -2.40 -1.39
CA ASP A 61 -11.40 -3.01 -1.21
C ASP A 61 -11.46 -4.54 -1.40
N ILE A 62 -10.79 -5.02 -2.45
CA ILE A 62 -10.66 -6.43 -2.83
C ILE A 62 -9.20 -6.92 -2.74
N GLY A 63 -8.45 -6.37 -1.78
CA GLY A 63 -7.06 -6.72 -1.51
C GLY A 63 -6.82 -8.22 -1.35
N GLY A 64 -5.84 -8.73 -2.11
CA GLY A 64 -5.43 -10.14 -2.05
C GLY A 64 -6.27 -11.09 -2.88
N ILE A 65 -7.20 -10.60 -3.70
CA ILE A 65 -7.98 -11.43 -4.64
C ILE A 65 -7.09 -12.22 -5.62
N GLY A 66 -5.92 -11.67 -5.96
CA GLY A 66 -4.94 -12.31 -6.86
C GLY A 66 -3.99 -13.28 -6.18
N VAL A 67 -4.03 -13.42 -4.84
CA VAL A 67 -3.14 -14.33 -4.13
C VAL A 67 -3.67 -15.75 -4.25
N HIS A 68 -2.90 -16.60 -4.91
CA HIS A 68 -3.28 -18.00 -5.14
C HIS A 68 -3.05 -18.86 -3.91
N GLU A 69 -3.96 -19.81 -3.70
CA GLU A 69 -3.76 -20.92 -2.75
C GLU A 69 -2.50 -21.71 -3.13
N PRO A 70 -1.68 -22.10 -2.15
CA PRO A 70 -0.41 -22.75 -2.44
C PRO A 70 -0.68 -24.16 -2.97
N LYS A 71 0.07 -24.58 -3.96
CA LYS A 71 0.15 -26.00 -4.34
C LYS A 71 1.30 -26.66 -3.55
N PRO A 72 1.27 -27.99 -3.34
CA PRO A 72 2.43 -28.70 -2.83
C PRO A 72 3.67 -28.38 -3.67
N LEU A 73 4.80 -28.14 -2.99
CA LEU A 73 6.09 -27.97 -3.64
C LEU A 73 6.55 -29.30 -4.23
N ASP A 74 7.25 -29.24 -5.37
CA ASP A 74 7.90 -30.41 -5.96
C ASP A 74 9.08 -30.92 -5.11
N GLU A 75 9.68 -32.04 -5.52
CA GLU A 75 10.81 -32.65 -4.82
C GLU A 75 12.03 -31.73 -4.78
N GLU A 76 12.25 -30.93 -5.82
CA GLU A 76 13.41 -30.04 -5.93
C GLU A 76 13.35 -28.94 -4.86
N TRP A 77 12.23 -28.21 -4.76
CA TRP A 77 12.07 -27.16 -3.76
C TRP A 77 12.02 -27.73 -2.35
N ASN A 78 11.44 -28.93 -2.17
CA ASN A 78 11.48 -29.61 -0.88
C ASN A 78 12.91 -29.95 -0.45
N ARG A 79 13.75 -30.43 -1.38
CA ARG A 79 15.17 -30.69 -1.14
C ARG A 79 15.90 -29.40 -0.77
N ILE A 80 15.70 -28.32 -1.53
CA ILE A 80 16.32 -27.01 -1.27
C ILE A 80 15.97 -26.49 0.14
N LEU A 81 14.69 -26.55 0.50
CA LEU A 81 14.20 -26.11 1.82
C LEU A 81 14.72 -26.97 2.98
N ASN A 82 15.15 -28.21 2.72
CA ASN A 82 15.71 -29.12 3.73
C ASN A 82 17.23 -29.03 3.88
N LEU A 83 17.94 -28.30 3.01
CA LEU A 83 19.40 -28.19 3.08
C LEU A 83 19.89 -27.64 4.42
N ARG A 84 19.13 -26.72 5.02
CA ARG A 84 19.51 -26.01 6.26
C ARG A 84 18.29 -25.72 7.13
N LYS A 85 18.53 -25.26 8.36
CA LYS A 85 17.47 -25.00 9.36
C LYS A 85 16.51 -23.87 8.96
N GLN A 86 17.02 -22.88 8.23
CA GLN A 86 16.25 -21.69 7.85
C GLN A 86 16.45 -21.39 6.37
N THR A 87 15.40 -20.92 5.71
CA THR A 87 15.46 -20.44 4.33
C THR A 87 15.01 -19.00 4.23
N ILE A 88 15.73 -18.20 3.45
CA ILE A 88 15.39 -16.81 3.12
C ILE A 88 15.18 -16.72 1.62
N LEU A 89 14.07 -16.14 1.19
CA LEU A 89 13.81 -15.82 -0.21
C LEU A 89 14.22 -14.37 -0.50
N ILE A 90 14.87 -14.14 -1.63
CA ILE A 90 15.22 -12.83 -2.15
C ILE A 90 14.57 -12.69 -3.54
N SER A 91 13.67 -11.73 -3.69
CA SER A 91 13.01 -11.45 -4.98
C SER A 91 12.65 -9.98 -5.13
N PHE A 92 13.23 -9.34 -6.15
CA PHE A 92 12.94 -7.95 -6.53
C PHE A 92 11.86 -7.83 -7.63
N GLY A 93 11.13 -8.93 -7.87
CA GLY A 93 10.03 -8.98 -8.83
C GLY A 93 10.49 -9.27 -10.26
N THR A 94 9.67 -8.86 -11.23
CA THR A 94 9.88 -9.11 -12.66
C THR A 94 10.24 -7.85 -13.45
N VAL A 95 9.86 -6.67 -12.94
CA VAL A 95 10.13 -5.38 -13.57
C VAL A 95 11.58 -4.93 -13.30
N ALA A 96 12.03 -5.05 -12.04
CA ALA A 96 13.40 -4.78 -11.64
C ALA A 96 14.21 -6.08 -11.62
N GLN A 97 14.70 -6.50 -12.78
CA GLN A 97 15.48 -7.73 -12.90
C GLN A 97 16.81 -7.61 -12.14
N SER A 98 17.11 -8.61 -11.31
CA SER A 98 18.31 -8.64 -10.46
C SER A 98 19.61 -8.63 -11.29
N LYS A 99 19.60 -9.17 -12.52
CA LYS A 99 20.78 -9.16 -13.40
C LYS A 99 21.33 -7.77 -13.72
N PHE A 100 20.44 -6.77 -13.79
CA PHE A 100 20.80 -5.37 -14.07
C PHE A 100 21.20 -4.59 -12.82
N MET A 101 21.18 -5.22 -11.66
CA MET A 101 21.63 -4.61 -10.42
C MET A 101 23.13 -4.24 -10.52
N PRO A 102 23.54 -3.02 -10.11
CA PRO A 102 24.94 -2.68 -9.96
C PRO A 102 25.74 -3.73 -9.18
N GLU A 103 26.93 -4.06 -9.68
CA GLU A 103 27.82 -5.08 -9.10
C GLU A 103 28.11 -4.86 -7.61
N SER A 104 28.22 -3.60 -7.18
CA SER A 104 28.41 -3.25 -5.76
C SER A 104 27.25 -3.73 -4.88
N MET A 105 26.01 -3.62 -5.35
CA MET A 105 24.83 -4.07 -4.61
C MET A 105 24.69 -5.58 -4.65
N LYS A 106 24.97 -6.23 -5.79
CA LYS A 106 24.96 -7.70 -5.86
C LYS A 106 26.01 -8.29 -4.90
N LYS A 107 27.22 -7.71 -4.85
CA LYS A 107 28.27 -8.09 -3.89
C LYS A 107 27.85 -7.83 -2.45
N ALA A 108 27.11 -6.74 -2.16
CA ALA A 108 26.57 -6.50 -0.83
C ALA A 108 25.58 -7.60 -0.40
N ILE A 109 24.70 -8.06 -1.31
CA ILE A 109 23.80 -9.19 -1.04
C ILE A 109 24.61 -10.46 -0.77
N ILE A 110 25.61 -10.77 -1.60
CA ILE A 110 26.49 -11.93 -1.42
C ILE A 110 27.22 -11.88 -0.07
N ASN A 111 27.76 -10.74 0.32
CA ASN A 111 28.46 -10.58 1.60
C ASN A 111 27.52 -10.82 2.80
N VAL A 112 26.25 -10.47 2.64
CA VAL A 112 25.20 -10.69 3.64
C VAL A 112 24.78 -12.16 3.72
N VAL A 113 25.02 -12.96 2.67
CA VAL A 113 24.73 -14.40 2.62
C VAL A 113 25.72 -15.24 3.44
N ASN A 114 26.65 -14.65 4.19
CA ASN A 114 27.64 -15.39 4.99
C ASN A 114 27.08 -16.01 6.31
N PHE A 115 25.99 -16.76 6.24
CA PHE A 115 25.38 -17.47 7.36
C PHE A 115 25.29 -18.98 7.08
N PRO A 116 26.12 -19.84 7.72
CA PRO A 116 26.25 -21.25 7.35
C PRO A 116 24.97 -22.07 7.58
N ASN A 117 24.09 -21.62 8.48
CA ASN A 117 22.84 -22.30 8.85
C ASN A 117 21.60 -21.84 8.06
N ILE A 118 21.78 -20.96 7.07
CA ILE A 118 20.69 -20.35 6.31
C ILE A 118 20.90 -20.65 4.83
N THR A 119 19.87 -21.18 4.17
CA THR A 119 19.81 -21.27 2.71
C THR A 119 19.16 -20.00 2.18
N PHE A 120 19.81 -19.34 1.24
CA PHE A 120 19.27 -18.19 0.53
C PHE A 120 18.82 -18.63 -0.85
N ILE A 121 17.54 -18.42 -1.16
CA ILE A 121 17.01 -18.58 -2.51
C ILE A 121 16.94 -17.19 -3.12
N TRP A 122 17.69 -16.95 -4.19
CA TRP A 122 17.64 -15.68 -4.90
C TRP A 122 17.02 -15.87 -6.28
N LYS A 123 15.85 -15.25 -6.49
CA LYS A 123 15.29 -15.12 -7.83
C LYS A 123 16.20 -14.20 -8.66
N TYR A 124 16.91 -14.79 -9.61
CA TYR A 124 17.95 -14.13 -10.41
C TYR A 124 17.93 -14.69 -11.83
N GLU A 125 17.88 -13.80 -12.82
CA GLU A 125 17.61 -14.16 -14.21
C GLU A 125 18.75 -14.95 -14.89
N GLU A 126 19.97 -14.90 -14.33
CA GLU A 126 21.15 -15.61 -14.86
C GLU A 126 21.75 -16.52 -13.77
N PRO A 127 21.13 -17.68 -13.46
CA PRO A 127 21.50 -18.48 -12.29
C PRO A 127 22.94 -19.06 -12.32
N ASN A 128 23.57 -19.09 -13.51
CA ASN A 128 24.93 -19.58 -13.71
C ASN A 128 26.00 -18.46 -13.68
N ASP A 129 25.65 -17.26 -13.18
CA ASP A 129 26.58 -16.13 -13.05
C ASP A 129 27.83 -16.53 -12.23
N ALA A 130 29.01 -16.19 -12.74
CA ALA A 130 30.29 -16.54 -12.14
C ALA A 130 30.43 -16.00 -10.70
N MET A 131 29.69 -14.95 -10.37
CA MET A 131 29.70 -14.36 -9.03
C MET A 131 29.15 -15.27 -7.92
N PHE A 132 28.36 -16.29 -8.27
CA PHE A 132 27.80 -17.23 -7.30
C PHE A 132 28.74 -18.42 -7.02
N LYS A 133 29.83 -18.55 -7.79
CA LYS A 133 30.77 -19.67 -7.67
C LYS A 133 31.43 -19.67 -6.28
N GLY A 134 31.29 -20.79 -5.56
CA GLY A 134 31.88 -20.97 -4.23
C GLY A 134 30.98 -20.51 -3.07
N ILE A 135 29.70 -20.18 -3.32
CA ILE A 135 28.73 -19.82 -2.28
C ILE A 135 27.73 -20.96 -2.07
N ASP A 136 28.07 -21.90 -1.18
CA ASP A 136 27.32 -23.15 -0.99
C ASP A 136 25.91 -22.98 -0.39
N ASN A 137 25.60 -21.80 0.14
CA ASN A 137 24.33 -21.51 0.78
C ASN A 137 23.45 -20.53 -0.01
N LEU A 138 23.83 -20.23 -1.24
CA LEU A 138 23.05 -19.44 -2.19
C LEU A 138 22.54 -20.32 -3.33
N ILE A 139 21.24 -20.35 -3.51
CA ILE A 139 20.55 -21.02 -4.61
C ILE A 139 19.97 -19.93 -5.52
N ALA A 140 20.62 -19.68 -6.64
CA ALA A 140 20.11 -18.78 -7.67
C ALA A 140 19.14 -19.55 -8.59
N SER A 141 17.97 -18.97 -8.85
CA SER A 141 16.99 -19.54 -9.78
C SER A 141 16.33 -18.45 -10.60
N GLU A 142 16.16 -18.68 -11.90
CA GLU A 142 15.44 -17.76 -12.79
C GLU A 142 13.97 -17.61 -12.37
N TRP A 143 13.39 -18.72 -11.90
CA TRP A 143 12.00 -18.79 -11.48
C TRP A 143 11.85 -19.45 -10.11
N THR A 144 10.90 -18.97 -9.32
CA THR A 144 10.58 -19.54 -8.01
C THR A 144 9.05 -19.64 -7.85
N PRO A 145 8.52 -20.72 -7.26
CA PRO A 145 7.10 -20.81 -6.90
C PRO A 145 6.83 -19.96 -5.64
N GLN A 146 6.92 -18.63 -5.76
CA GLN A 146 6.95 -17.67 -4.64
C GLN A 146 5.79 -17.87 -3.66
N SER A 147 4.54 -17.95 -4.13
CA SER A 147 3.38 -18.17 -3.24
C SER A 147 3.50 -19.47 -2.44
N CYS A 148 3.99 -20.56 -3.05
CA CYS A 148 4.18 -21.84 -2.37
C CYS A 148 5.36 -21.79 -1.38
N LEU A 149 6.47 -21.16 -1.76
CA LEU A 149 7.62 -20.95 -0.86
C LEU A 149 7.21 -20.11 0.36
N LEU A 150 6.49 -19.01 0.14
CA LEU A 150 5.98 -18.14 1.21
C LEU A 150 4.98 -18.88 2.09
N ALA A 151 4.30 -19.93 1.61
CA ALA A 151 3.42 -20.76 2.42
C ALA A 151 4.18 -21.75 3.32
N ASP A 152 5.42 -22.10 2.98
CA ASP A 152 6.20 -23.12 3.68
C ASP A 152 6.79 -22.59 5.00
N LYS A 153 6.77 -23.40 6.06
CA LYS A 153 7.27 -23.00 7.38
C LYS A 153 8.79 -22.87 7.46
N ARG A 154 9.54 -23.55 6.58
CA ARG A 154 11.01 -23.52 6.51
C ARG A 154 11.54 -22.21 5.94
N LEU A 155 10.71 -21.49 5.15
CA LEU A 155 11.00 -20.12 4.75
C LEU A 155 10.66 -19.16 5.90
N THR A 156 11.67 -18.49 6.43
CA THR A 156 11.55 -17.68 7.66
C THR A 156 11.52 -16.17 7.41
N LEU A 157 12.02 -15.72 6.26
CA LEU A 157 12.11 -14.31 5.91
C LEU A 157 12.01 -14.12 4.41
N PHE A 158 11.37 -13.03 3.98
CA PHE A 158 11.34 -12.62 2.58
C PHE A 158 11.97 -11.24 2.40
N ILE A 159 13.04 -11.19 1.60
CA ILE A 159 13.69 -9.96 1.16
C ILE A 159 13.09 -9.59 -0.18
N THR A 160 12.49 -8.41 -0.26
CA THR A 160 11.72 -8.00 -1.44
C THR A 160 11.87 -6.51 -1.74
N HIS A 161 11.57 -6.12 -2.97
CA HIS A 161 11.48 -4.71 -3.37
C HIS A 161 10.27 -3.98 -2.77
N GLY A 162 9.30 -4.69 -2.17
CA GLY A 162 8.13 -4.08 -1.53
C GLY A 162 6.97 -3.79 -2.50
N GLY A 163 6.88 -4.50 -3.62
CA GLY A 163 5.72 -4.44 -4.49
C GLY A 163 4.44 -4.92 -3.79
N ALA A 164 3.30 -4.29 -4.09
CA ALA A 164 2.03 -4.53 -3.39
C ALA A 164 1.61 -6.02 -3.32
N GLY A 165 1.84 -6.78 -4.40
CA GLY A 165 1.57 -8.22 -4.42
C GLY A 165 2.43 -9.00 -3.41
N SER A 166 3.74 -8.78 -3.42
CA SER A 166 4.69 -9.41 -2.47
C SER A 166 4.37 -9.06 -1.02
N MET A 167 3.97 -7.82 -0.75
CA MET A 167 3.54 -7.37 0.58
C MET A 167 2.31 -8.15 1.05
N MET A 168 1.31 -8.26 0.18
CA MET A 168 0.07 -8.98 0.46
C MET A 168 0.31 -10.49 0.68
N GLU A 169 1.10 -11.12 -0.19
CA GLU A 169 1.45 -12.54 -0.04
C GLU A 169 2.13 -12.81 1.30
N SER A 170 3.13 -12.00 1.68
CA SER A 170 3.80 -12.16 2.97
C SER A 170 2.89 -11.92 4.17
N ALA A 171 2.04 -10.90 4.10
CA ALA A 171 1.07 -10.61 5.17
C ALA A 171 0.09 -11.77 5.37
N LEU A 172 -0.45 -12.33 4.28
CA LEU A 172 -1.34 -13.49 4.32
C LEU A 172 -0.64 -14.74 4.89
N ARG A 173 0.66 -14.94 4.57
CA ARG A 173 1.44 -16.12 4.98
C ARG A 173 2.24 -15.96 6.26
N ALA A 174 2.05 -14.87 7.00
CA ALA A 174 2.77 -14.57 8.23
C ALA A 174 4.31 -14.58 8.05
N LYS A 175 4.81 -14.03 6.92
CA LYS A 175 6.24 -13.92 6.64
C LYS A 175 6.76 -12.52 6.93
N PRO A 176 7.72 -12.38 7.85
CA PRO A 176 8.42 -11.13 8.04
C PRO A 176 9.14 -10.68 6.77
N LEU A 177 9.34 -9.37 6.65
CA LEU A 177 9.93 -8.75 5.47
C LEU A 177 11.22 -7.97 5.77
N ILE A 178 12.13 -7.99 4.79
CA ILE A 178 13.07 -6.89 4.59
C ILE A 178 12.74 -6.27 3.25
N VAL A 179 12.48 -4.97 3.25
CA VAL A 179 12.08 -4.26 2.04
C VAL A 179 13.23 -3.39 1.53
N VAL A 180 13.57 -3.54 0.25
CA VAL A 180 14.56 -2.73 -0.48
C VAL A 180 13.81 -1.93 -1.56
N PRO A 181 13.21 -0.77 -1.24
CA PRO A 181 12.44 0.00 -2.22
C PRO A 181 13.33 0.45 -3.37
N LEU A 182 12.85 0.28 -4.60
CA LEU A 182 13.55 0.67 -5.82
C LEU A 182 12.88 1.86 -6.51
N PHE A 183 11.56 1.84 -6.69
CA PHE A 183 10.80 2.91 -7.34
C PHE A 183 9.29 2.83 -7.09
N GLY A 184 8.55 3.84 -7.53
CA GLY A 184 7.09 3.85 -7.48
C GLY A 184 6.52 3.90 -6.06
N ASP A 185 5.55 3.04 -5.78
CA ASP A 185 4.84 2.95 -4.50
C ASP A 185 5.60 2.15 -3.43
N GLN A 186 6.72 1.51 -3.78
CA GLN A 186 7.47 0.59 -2.93
C GLN A 186 7.92 1.25 -1.61
N THR A 187 8.32 2.52 -1.63
CA THR A 187 8.70 3.26 -0.40
C THR A 187 7.52 3.43 0.55
N ARG A 188 6.33 3.70 0.01
CA ARG A 188 5.09 3.79 0.79
C ARG A 188 4.72 2.43 1.39
N ASN A 189 4.84 1.36 0.60
CA ASN A 189 4.58 0.00 1.05
C ASN A 189 5.55 -0.43 2.16
N ALA A 190 6.81 -0.06 2.04
CA ALA A 190 7.81 -0.20 3.10
C ALA A 190 7.34 0.47 4.41
N LYS A 191 6.85 1.71 4.34
CA LYS A 191 6.34 2.41 5.52
C LYS A 191 5.08 1.76 6.12
N LEU A 192 4.22 1.14 5.30
CA LEU A 192 3.10 0.33 5.82
C LEU A 192 3.59 -0.87 6.61
N MET A 193 4.55 -1.64 6.08
CA MET A 193 5.12 -2.77 6.83
C MET A 193 5.77 -2.32 8.14
N GLU A 194 6.53 -1.21 8.16
CA GLU A 194 7.10 -0.67 9.40
C GLU A 194 6.00 -0.30 10.40
N LYS A 195 4.95 0.39 9.95
CA LYS A 195 3.78 0.76 10.77
C LYS A 195 3.15 -0.47 11.44
N PHE A 196 2.96 -1.55 10.69
CA PHE A 196 2.37 -2.79 11.22
C PHE A 196 3.39 -3.72 11.89
N GLY A 197 4.68 -3.36 11.88
CA GLY A 197 5.75 -4.00 12.63
C GLY A 197 6.16 -5.38 12.14
N PHE A 198 5.80 -5.78 10.92
CA PHE A 198 6.12 -7.11 10.37
C PHE A 198 7.34 -7.13 9.43
N GLY A 199 8.16 -6.08 9.45
CA GLY A 199 9.47 -6.07 8.80
C GLY A 199 10.17 -4.72 8.93
N GLU A 200 11.30 -4.56 8.22
CA GLU A 200 12.05 -3.30 8.16
C GLU A 200 12.55 -2.95 6.76
N VAL A 201 12.84 -1.67 6.55
CA VAL A 201 13.49 -1.17 5.34
C VAL A 201 15.00 -1.36 5.42
N TYR A 202 15.56 -1.94 4.35
CA TYR A 202 17.00 -2.12 4.20
C TYR A 202 17.73 -0.77 4.24
N GLY A 203 18.83 -0.70 4.99
CA GLY A 203 19.59 0.53 5.25
C GLY A 203 19.49 1.03 6.71
N HIS A 204 18.49 0.59 7.47
CA HIS A 204 18.40 0.84 8.92
C HIS A 204 18.73 -0.39 9.78
N THR A 205 19.05 -1.51 9.14
CA THR A 205 18.90 -2.83 9.77
C THR A 205 20.00 -3.79 9.37
N HIS A 206 20.44 -4.62 10.33
CA HIS A 206 21.26 -5.81 10.09
C HIS A 206 20.34 -7.04 10.07
N LEU A 207 20.64 -8.07 9.28
CA LEU A 207 19.80 -9.28 9.18
C LEU A 207 19.43 -9.88 10.55
N ASP A 208 20.33 -9.79 11.53
CA ASP A 208 20.12 -10.29 12.89
C ASP A 208 18.98 -9.60 13.63
N LYS A 209 18.73 -8.31 13.35
CA LYS A 209 17.61 -7.58 13.94
C LYS A 209 16.27 -8.11 13.46
N VAL A 210 16.13 -8.41 12.16
CA VAL A 210 14.84 -8.84 11.56
C VAL A 210 14.48 -10.28 11.92
N ARG A 211 15.45 -11.06 12.39
CA ARG A 211 15.23 -12.39 13.00
C ARG A 211 14.66 -12.31 14.42
N ASN A 212 14.41 -11.10 14.93
CA ASN A 212 13.74 -10.91 16.22
C ASN A 212 12.30 -11.44 16.16
N PHE A 213 11.91 -12.18 17.21
CA PHE A 213 10.57 -12.74 17.41
C PHE A 213 9.44 -11.71 17.27
N ARG A 214 9.72 -10.41 17.45
CA ARG A 214 8.77 -9.32 17.28
C ARG A 214 8.13 -9.28 15.89
N TYR A 215 8.93 -9.40 14.81
CA TYR A 215 8.40 -9.29 13.45
C TYR A 215 7.59 -10.52 13.08
N GLN A 216 8.03 -11.70 13.51
CA GLN A 216 7.27 -12.93 13.30
C GLN A 216 5.92 -12.87 14.03
N THR A 217 5.89 -12.32 15.24
CA THR A 217 4.66 -12.13 16.01
C THR A 217 3.72 -11.15 15.32
N ALA A 218 4.23 -10.02 14.84
CA ALA A 218 3.47 -9.03 14.09
C ALA A 218 2.94 -9.60 12.76
N ALA A 219 3.77 -10.32 11.99
CA ALA A 219 3.38 -10.99 10.76
C ALA A 219 2.27 -12.03 11.01
N THR A 220 2.41 -12.82 12.08
CA THR A 220 1.39 -13.80 12.49
C THR A 220 0.09 -13.12 12.90
N ARG A 221 0.16 -12.01 13.63
CA ARG A 221 -1.01 -11.20 13.98
C ARG A 221 -1.69 -10.67 12.71
N MET A 222 -0.94 -10.12 11.77
CA MET A 222 -1.46 -9.59 10.51
C MET A 222 -2.16 -10.70 9.69
N SER A 223 -1.51 -11.84 9.51
CA SER A 223 -2.11 -13.01 8.83
C SER A 223 -3.44 -13.43 9.49
N ARG A 224 -3.49 -13.48 10.83
CA ARG A 224 -4.72 -13.78 11.56
C ARG A 224 -5.81 -12.73 11.35
N LEU A 225 -5.46 -11.45 11.31
CA LEU A 225 -6.42 -10.36 11.01
C LEU A 225 -7.00 -10.53 9.61
N LEU A 226 -6.15 -10.76 8.61
CA LEU A 226 -6.57 -10.96 7.22
C LEU A 226 -7.43 -12.22 7.04
N ALA A 227 -7.12 -13.30 7.76
CA ALA A 227 -7.92 -14.53 7.76
C ALA A 227 -9.28 -14.38 8.44
N ARG A 228 -9.43 -13.40 9.35
CA ARG A 228 -10.65 -13.15 10.14
C ARG A 228 -11.44 -11.94 9.64
N ARG A 229 -11.09 -11.39 8.47
CA ARG A 229 -11.85 -10.27 7.89
C ARG A 229 -13.33 -10.67 7.69
N PRO A 230 -14.29 -9.75 7.89
CA PRO A 230 -15.71 -10.07 7.83
C PRO A 230 -16.18 -10.62 6.47
N PHE A 231 -15.57 -10.15 5.38
CA PHE A 231 -15.89 -10.56 4.02
C PHE A 231 -14.61 -10.83 3.24
N SER A 232 -14.58 -11.93 2.50
CA SER A 232 -13.50 -12.21 1.56
C SER A 232 -13.56 -11.26 0.34
N PRO A 233 -12.43 -11.01 -0.34
CA PRO A 233 -12.35 -10.22 -1.55
C PRO A 233 -13.23 -10.79 -2.65
N GLY A 234 -13.31 -12.12 -2.73
CA GLY A 234 -14.19 -12.81 -3.68
C GLY A 234 -15.66 -12.50 -3.43
N GLU A 235 -16.11 -12.60 -2.17
CA GLU A 235 -17.49 -12.25 -1.81
C GLU A 235 -17.80 -10.78 -2.04
N LYS A 236 -16.89 -9.87 -1.66
CA LYS A 236 -17.05 -8.42 -1.92
C LYS A 236 -17.17 -8.16 -3.42
N LEU A 237 -16.30 -8.77 -4.23
CA LEU A 237 -16.32 -8.64 -5.67
C LEU A 237 -17.66 -9.10 -6.26
N VAL A 238 -18.07 -10.34 -5.96
CA VAL A 238 -19.30 -10.94 -6.50
C VAL A 238 -20.52 -10.10 -6.13
N LYS A 239 -20.71 -9.81 -4.83
CA LYS A 239 -21.87 -9.03 -4.37
C LYS A 239 -21.91 -7.62 -4.95
N THR A 240 -20.75 -6.98 -5.11
CA THR A 240 -20.67 -5.64 -5.70
C THR A 240 -21.03 -5.67 -7.19
N VAL A 241 -20.55 -6.69 -7.92
CA VAL A 241 -20.86 -6.86 -9.34
C VAL A 241 -22.33 -7.22 -9.56
N GLU A 242 -22.91 -8.07 -8.71
CA GLU A 242 -24.35 -8.39 -8.74
C GLU A 242 -25.20 -7.13 -8.54
N LEU A 243 -24.90 -6.32 -7.52
CA LEU A 243 -25.58 -5.03 -7.30
C LEU A 243 -25.41 -4.06 -8.46
N ALA A 244 -24.19 -4.00 -9.04
CA ALA A 244 -23.93 -3.16 -10.20
C ALA A 244 -24.71 -3.61 -11.44
N ALA A 245 -24.87 -4.93 -11.63
CA ALA A 245 -25.63 -5.50 -12.74
C ALA A 245 -27.14 -5.29 -12.58
N GLU A 246 -27.65 -5.39 -11.36
CA GLU A 246 -29.08 -5.22 -11.06
C GLU A 246 -29.53 -3.75 -11.15
N PHE A 247 -28.76 -2.83 -10.57
CA PHE A 247 -29.18 -1.42 -10.43
C PHE A 247 -28.46 -0.44 -11.36
N GLY A 248 -27.35 -0.85 -11.99
CA GLY A 248 -26.60 0.00 -12.91
C GLY A 248 -25.98 1.22 -12.23
N ASN A 249 -26.28 2.41 -12.74
CA ASN A 249 -25.76 3.67 -12.19
C ASN A 249 -26.50 4.04 -10.89
N LEU A 250 -25.75 4.24 -9.82
CA LEU A 250 -26.23 4.65 -8.48
C LEU A 250 -25.79 6.09 -8.15
N PRO A 251 -26.64 7.11 -8.40
CA PRO A 251 -26.37 8.50 -8.03
C PRO A 251 -26.21 8.73 -6.52
N GLU A 252 -26.79 7.88 -5.68
CA GLU A 252 -26.79 7.95 -4.22
C GLU A 252 -25.38 7.73 -3.64
N LEU A 253 -24.50 7.05 -4.38
CA LEU A 253 -23.09 6.84 -4.02
C LEU A 253 -22.18 7.99 -4.45
N ARG A 254 -22.73 9.04 -5.08
CA ARG A 254 -21.97 10.22 -5.49
C ARG A 254 -21.75 11.14 -4.28
N ALA A 255 -20.50 11.54 -4.08
CA ALA A 255 -20.17 12.49 -3.03
C ALA A 255 -20.81 13.85 -3.33
N ALA A 256 -21.66 14.35 -2.42
CA ALA A 256 -22.35 15.64 -2.56
C ALA A 256 -21.39 16.82 -2.74
N GLY A 257 -20.18 16.72 -2.16
CA GLY A 257 -19.11 17.72 -2.30
C GLY A 257 -18.73 18.07 -3.74
N ARG A 258 -19.07 17.22 -4.72
CA ARG A 258 -18.80 17.46 -6.14
C ARG A 258 -19.61 18.61 -6.73
N ASN A 259 -20.80 18.86 -6.18
CA ASN A 259 -21.71 19.87 -6.71
C ASN A 259 -21.62 21.19 -5.92
N LEU A 260 -20.64 21.32 -5.02
CA LEU A 260 -20.43 22.56 -4.27
C LEU A 260 -19.84 23.63 -5.18
N GLY A 261 -20.45 24.82 -5.16
CA GLY A 261 -19.86 26.00 -5.76
C GLY A 261 -18.60 26.44 -5.03
N TYR A 262 -17.77 27.27 -5.67
CA TYR A 262 -16.48 27.71 -5.15
C TYR A 262 -16.55 28.31 -3.73
N ILE A 263 -17.58 29.12 -3.46
CA ILE A 263 -17.80 29.76 -2.16
C ILE A 263 -17.98 28.71 -1.05
N ALA A 264 -18.89 27.75 -1.25
CA ALA A 264 -19.18 26.71 -0.28
C ALA A 264 -18.04 25.69 -0.15
N TYR A 265 -17.35 25.37 -1.25
CA TYR A 265 -16.23 24.44 -1.24
C TYR A 265 -15.07 24.93 -0.35
N TYR A 266 -14.73 26.22 -0.43
CA TYR A 266 -13.69 26.85 0.38
C TYR A 266 -14.21 27.47 1.70
N ASN A 267 -15.51 27.35 1.99
CA ASN A 267 -16.18 27.97 3.14
C ASN A 267 -15.86 29.48 3.28
N LEU A 268 -15.84 30.21 2.16
CA LEU A 268 -15.46 31.63 2.16
C LEU A 268 -16.45 32.50 2.94
N ASP A 269 -17.71 32.14 2.91
CA ASP A 269 -18.78 32.74 3.72
C ASP A 269 -18.49 32.62 5.23
N LEU A 270 -18.06 31.45 5.70
CA LEU A 270 -17.67 31.23 7.09
C LEU A 270 -16.42 32.05 7.47
N LEU A 271 -15.42 32.10 6.58
CA LEU A 271 -14.21 32.89 6.80
C LEU A 271 -14.53 34.40 6.90
N LEU A 272 -15.47 34.91 6.09
CA LEU A 272 -15.92 36.29 6.16
C LEU A 272 -16.62 36.60 7.49
N ILE A 273 -17.45 35.68 7.98
CA ILE A 273 -18.11 35.83 9.29
C ILE A 273 -17.07 35.85 10.41
N ILE A 274 -16.11 34.91 10.42
CA ILE A 274 -15.02 34.87 11.41
C ILE A 274 -14.18 36.15 11.35
N ALA A 275 -13.85 36.62 10.15
CA ALA A 275 -13.12 37.86 9.96
C ALA A 275 -13.88 39.07 10.53
N ALA A 276 -15.19 39.19 10.25
CA ALA A 276 -16.02 40.26 10.79
C ALA A 276 -16.07 40.24 12.33
N PHE A 277 -16.28 39.07 12.94
CA PHE A 277 -16.25 38.93 14.41
C PHE A 277 -14.88 39.28 14.99
N SER A 278 -13.79 38.87 14.33
CA SER A 278 -12.43 39.22 14.78
C SER A 278 -12.18 40.72 14.78
N VAL A 279 -12.63 41.43 13.73
CA VAL A 279 -12.52 42.90 13.64
C VAL A 279 -13.33 43.58 14.73
N ILE A 280 -14.59 43.17 14.93
CA ILE A 280 -15.46 43.72 15.99
C ILE A 280 -14.83 43.49 17.37
N PHE A 281 -14.31 42.29 17.63
CA PHE A 281 -13.66 41.96 18.89
C PHE A 281 -12.38 42.78 19.11
N THR A 282 -11.55 42.96 18.09
CA THR A 282 -10.35 43.83 18.15
C THR A 282 -10.73 45.28 18.45
N VAL A 283 -11.73 45.83 17.74
CA VAL A 283 -12.22 47.20 17.99
C VAL A 283 -12.76 47.34 19.41
N PHE A 284 -13.55 46.36 19.88
CA PHE A 284 -14.06 46.33 21.25
C PHE A 284 -12.95 46.33 22.30
N LEU A 285 -11.91 45.51 22.10
CA LEU A 285 -10.75 45.44 22.99
C LEU A 285 -9.96 46.76 23.01
N LEU A 286 -9.72 47.35 21.84
CA LEU A 286 -9.07 48.66 21.71
C LEU A 286 -9.87 49.75 22.42
N CYS A 287 -11.20 49.73 22.31
CA CYS A 287 -12.08 50.64 23.05
C CYS A 287 -11.98 50.47 24.57
N ILE A 288 -11.90 49.23 25.08
CA ILE A 288 -11.68 48.97 26.51
C ILE A 288 -10.32 49.49 26.96
N ILE A 289 -9.25 49.14 26.24
CA ILE A 289 -7.89 49.60 26.55
C ILE A 289 -7.83 51.12 26.56
N HIS A 290 -8.41 51.77 25.55
CA HIS A 290 -8.49 53.22 25.48
C HIS A 290 -9.25 53.81 26.68
N ARG A 291 -10.40 53.24 27.07
CA ARG A 291 -11.16 53.68 28.24
C ARG A 291 -10.37 53.51 29.55
N VAL A 292 -9.67 52.39 29.72
CA VAL A 292 -8.81 52.14 30.90
C VAL A 292 -7.65 53.13 30.93
N PHE A 293 -6.97 53.33 29.80
CA PHE A 293 -5.87 54.28 29.65
C PHE A 293 -6.32 55.71 29.98
N VAL A 294 -7.43 56.17 29.38
CA VAL A 294 -8.01 57.49 29.65
C VAL A 294 -8.38 57.65 31.13
N ARG A 295 -9.00 56.64 31.76
CA ARG A 295 -9.30 56.68 33.20
C ARG A 295 -8.03 56.75 34.05
N PHE A 296 -6.99 56.00 33.73
CA PHE A 296 -5.75 56.02 34.50
C PHE A 296 -5.01 57.37 34.39
N PHE A 297 -4.92 57.95 33.19
CA PHE A 297 -4.18 59.20 32.96
C PHE A 297 -4.96 60.48 33.28
N ILE A 298 -6.30 60.49 33.19
CA ILE A 298 -7.12 61.66 33.59
C ILE A 298 -7.26 61.74 35.12
N THR A 299 -7.38 60.60 35.82
CA THR A 299 -7.53 60.61 37.29
C THR A 299 -6.24 61.04 38.01
N VAL A 300 -5.06 60.81 37.41
CA VAL A 300 -3.77 61.27 37.94
C VAL A 300 -3.61 62.80 37.85
N LYS A 301 -4.35 63.50 36.97
CA LYS A 301 -4.27 64.97 36.84
C LYS A 301 -5.15 65.76 37.83
N VAL A 302 -5.98 65.13 38.65
CA VAL A 302 -6.91 65.82 39.60
C VAL A 302 -6.40 65.81 41.05
N LYS A 303 -5.07 65.74 41.26
CA LYS A 303 -4.45 66.02 42.56
C LYS A 303 -3.44 67.17 42.44
N VAL A 304 -3.95 68.39 42.28
CA VAL A 304 -3.21 69.62 42.62
C VAL A 304 -4.19 70.60 43.27
N GLN A 305 -3.87 70.90 44.53
CA GLN A 305 -4.43 71.86 45.49
C GLN A 305 -5.81 71.56 46.09
#